data_AF-A0A7S0W621-F1
#
_entry.id   AF-A0A7S0W621-F1
#
_cell.length_a   1.000
_cell.length_b   1.000
_cell.length_c   1.000
_cell.angle_alpha   90.00
_cell.angle_beta   90.00
_cell.angle_gamma   90.00
#
_symmetry.space_group_name_H-M   'P 1'
#
loop_
_entity.id
_entity.type
_entity.pdbx_description
1 polymer ?
#
loop_
_entity_poly.entity_id
_entity_poly.type
_entity_poly.pdbx_seq_one_letter_code
_entity_poly.pdbx_strand_id
1 'polypeptide(L)'
;AEAEAAEAAAAAEEEIPSQAEVAKISRMQSIDPQDLPSPYSTNSEEEKLVLEYVENFRRQFVQLYPERKELLLCPRNECGVEKFICTTIRPTQLEYNELYDLEACATFVAEHIQYESLADPVVLPMYVPSPTSVLQWQIGDCIDKSIVLASLLIGVGYDAYVVIGYADQTTCLADETKSELPALGANGNGKRNGAVRGGGGDDD
;
A
#
# COMPACT_ATOMS: atom_id res chain seq x y z
N ALA A 1 34.98 20.60 28.58
CA ALA A 1 35.05 20.54 27.10
C ALA A 1 35.42 19.15 26.56
N GLU A 2 35.63 18.12 27.38
CA GLU A 2 35.85 16.74 26.89
C GLU A 2 34.86 15.71 27.48
N ALA A 3 33.87 16.13 28.27
CA ALA A 3 32.90 15.23 28.90
C ALA A 3 31.55 15.15 28.19
N GLU A 4 31.28 16.02 27.21
CA GLU A 4 29.96 16.12 26.54
C GLU A 4 29.93 15.44 25.16
N ALA A 5 31.08 14.95 24.67
CA ALA A 5 31.20 14.26 23.38
C ALA A 5 31.03 12.74 23.46
N ALA A 6 30.89 12.17 24.66
CA ALA A 6 30.82 10.72 24.88
C ALA A 6 29.40 10.16 25.02
N GLU A 7 28.36 11.02 25.07
CA GLU A 7 26.97 10.61 25.33
C GLU A 7 26.09 10.53 24.06
N ALA A 8 26.68 10.69 22.87
CA ALA A 8 25.94 10.69 21.59
C ALA A 8 26.12 9.42 20.73
N ALA A 9 26.79 8.37 21.23
CA ALA A 9 27.27 7.26 20.38
C ALA A 9 26.80 5.84 20.76
N ALA A 10 25.84 5.62 21.67
CA ALA A 10 25.50 4.26 22.08
C ALA A 10 24.04 4.04 22.50
N ALA A 11 23.10 4.38 21.61
CA ALA A 11 21.74 3.84 21.66
C ALA A 11 21.21 3.65 20.23
N ALA A 12 21.96 2.90 19.41
CA ALA A 12 21.32 2.15 18.35
C ALA A 12 20.70 0.93 19.02
N GLU A 13 19.48 1.07 19.53
CA GLU A 13 18.67 -0.09 19.85
C GLU A 13 18.54 -0.88 18.55
N GLU A 14 19.13 -2.06 18.50
CA GLU A 14 18.83 -3.05 17.47
C GLU A 14 17.36 -3.43 17.66
N GLU A 15 16.47 -2.68 16.98
CA GLU A 15 15.06 -3.00 16.89
C GLU A 15 14.94 -4.39 16.27
N ILE A 16 14.51 -5.36 17.09
CA ILE A 16 14.23 -6.71 16.61
C ILE A 16 13.07 -6.59 15.62
N PRO A 17 13.28 -6.88 14.32
CA PRO A 17 12.26 -6.67 13.31
C PRO A 17 11.04 -7.53 13.63
N SER A 18 9.84 -6.96 13.45
CA SER A 18 8.61 -7.67 13.76
C SER A 18 8.42 -8.88 12.82
N GLN A 19 7.62 -9.87 13.21
CA GLN A 19 7.44 -11.10 12.43
C GLN A 19 7.00 -10.84 10.97
N ALA A 20 6.23 -9.78 10.71
CA ALA A 20 5.80 -9.40 9.38
C ALA A 20 6.96 -8.79 8.55
N GLU A 21 7.81 -7.97 9.15
CA GLU A 21 9.02 -7.45 8.51
C GLU A 21 9.99 -8.58 8.18
N VAL A 22 10.15 -9.53 9.09
CA VAL A 22 10.97 -10.72 8.87
C VAL A 22 10.43 -11.55 7.71
N ALA A 23 9.10 -11.69 7.56
CA ALA A 23 8.49 -12.43 6.46
C ALA A 23 8.71 -11.75 5.11
N LYS A 24 8.51 -10.43 5.03
CA LYS A 24 8.76 -9.64 3.81
C LYS A 24 10.24 -9.65 3.43
N ILE A 25 11.14 -9.39 4.37
CA ILE A 25 12.59 -9.40 4.15
C ILE A 25 13.09 -10.79 3.76
N SER A 26 12.58 -11.86 4.39
CA SER A 26 12.92 -13.25 4.04
C SER A 26 12.54 -13.59 2.59
N ARG A 27 11.39 -13.11 2.11
CA ARG A 27 10.99 -13.26 0.69
C ARG A 27 11.89 -12.49 -0.27
N MET A 28 12.37 -11.32 0.13
CA MET A 28 13.33 -10.56 -0.67
C MET A 28 14.68 -11.28 -0.74
N GLN A 29 15.15 -11.82 0.39
CA GLN A 29 16.41 -12.56 0.48
C GLN A 29 16.41 -13.90 -0.26
N SER A 30 15.24 -14.49 -0.52
CA SER A 30 15.14 -15.73 -1.28
C SER A 30 15.24 -15.54 -2.79
N ILE A 31 15.16 -14.29 -3.29
CA ILE A 31 15.37 -14.00 -4.71
C ILE A 31 16.87 -14.01 -5.01
N ASP A 32 17.27 -14.83 -5.99
CA ASP A 32 18.62 -14.70 -6.57
C ASP A 32 18.66 -13.44 -7.45
N PRO A 33 19.57 -12.48 -7.18
CA PRO A 33 19.72 -11.29 -8.01
C PRO A 33 19.96 -11.58 -9.49
N GLN A 34 20.45 -12.78 -9.84
CA GLN A 34 20.65 -13.20 -11.23
C GLN A 34 19.35 -13.47 -11.99
N ASP A 35 18.26 -13.79 -11.29
CA ASP A 35 16.95 -14.03 -11.89
C ASP A 35 16.22 -12.71 -12.22
N LEU A 36 16.71 -11.59 -11.69
CA LEU A 36 16.13 -10.27 -11.90
C LEU A 36 16.84 -9.49 -13.02
N PRO A 37 16.11 -8.58 -13.71
CA PRO A 37 16.72 -7.70 -14.69
C PRO A 37 17.82 -6.82 -14.09
N SER A 38 18.90 -6.58 -14.85
CA SER A 38 20.05 -5.77 -14.40
C SER A 38 19.74 -4.39 -13.78
N PRO A 39 18.67 -3.65 -14.16
CA PRO A 39 18.34 -2.37 -13.52
C PRO A 39 17.93 -2.47 -12.04
N TYR A 40 17.64 -3.68 -11.55
CA TYR A 40 17.22 -3.91 -10.18
C TYR A 40 18.43 -3.92 -9.24
N SER A 41 19.56 -4.47 -9.70
CA SER A 41 20.78 -4.58 -8.88
C SER A 41 21.76 -3.42 -9.07
N THR A 42 21.49 -2.50 -10.01
CA THR A 42 22.40 -1.39 -10.32
C THR A 42 21.65 -0.07 -10.50
N ASN A 43 22.32 1.03 -10.15
CA ASN A 43 21.86 2.39 -10.42
C ASN A 43 22.61 2.98 -11.61
N SER A 44 21.89 3.54 -12.58
CA SER A 44 22.46 4.33 -13.67
C SER A 44 23.08 5.64 -13.15
N GLU A 45 23.88 6.32 -13.96
CA GLU A 45 24.43 7.63 -13.59
C GLU A 45 23.33 8.68 -13.37
N GLU A 46 22.26 8.61 -14.16
CA GLU A 46 21.07 9.46 -14.03
C GLU A 46 20.33 9.19 -12.71
N GLU A 47 20.13 7.91 -12.36
CA GLU A 47 19.51 7.52 -11.09
C GLU A 47 20.34 7.97 -9.89
N LYS A 48 21.67 7.85 -9.95
CA LYS A 48 22.57 8.34 -8.89
C LYS A 48 22.46 9.85 -8.69
N LEU A 49 22.39 10.61 -9.79
CA LEU A 49 22.20 12.05 -9.74
C LEU A 49 20.86 12.42 -9.08
N VAL A 50 19.77 11.70 -9.42
CA VAL A 50 18.47 11.88 -8.77
C VAL A 50 18.55 11.58 -7.28
N LEU A 51 19.21 10.49 -6.87
CA LEU A 51 19.39 10.15 -5.46
C LEU A 51 20.12 11.25 -4.67
N GLU A 52 21.13 11.89 -5.27
CA GLU A 52 21.84 13.02 -4.65
C GLU A 52 20.90 14.24 -4.46
N TYR A 53 20.10 14.57 -5.47
CA TYR A 53 19.10 15.65 -5.37
C TYR A 53 18.04 15.36 -4.30
N VAL A 54 17.58 14.11 -4.22
CA VAL A 54 16.57 13.67 -3.25
C VAL A 54 17.14 13.72 -1.83
N GLU A 55 18.39 13.33 -1.60
CA GLU A 55 19.03 13.45 -0.28
C GLU A 55 19.21 14.92 0.13
N ASN A 56 19.57 15.81 -0.80
CA ASN A 56 19.62 17.24 -0.51
C ASN A 56 18.22 17.78 -0.15
N PHE A 57 17.18 17.37 -0.87
CA PHE A 57 15.80 17.72 -0.54
C PHE A 57 15.40 17.21 0.85
N ARG A 58 15.74 15.97 1.20
CA ARG A 58 15.46 15.39 2.53
C ARG A 58 16.07 16.24 3.65
N ARG A 59 17.34 16.64 3.50
CA ARG A 59 18.04 17.51 4.48
C ARG A 59 17.33 18.84 4.66
N GLN A 60 16.95 19.48 3.56
CA GLN A 60 16.22 20.75 3.61
C GLN A 60 14.83 20.58 4.23
N PHE A 61 14.13 19.48 3.91
CA PHE A 61 12.80 19.19 4.44
C PHE A 61 12.82 19.01 5.96
N VAL A 62 13.75 18.21 6.49
CA VAL A 62 13.89 17.98 7.94
C VAL A 62 14.29 19.28 8.65
N GLN A 63 15.15 20.10 8.05
CA GLN A 63 15.55 21.39 8.62
C GLN A 63 14.38 22.40 8.67
N LEU A 64 13.54 22.44 7.63
CA LEU A 64 12.39 23.35 7.55
C LEU A 64 11.20 22.88 8.38
N TYR A 65 11.03 21.56 8.54
CA TYR A 65 9.88 20.95 9.19
C TYR A 65 10.29 19.85 10.19
N PRO A 66 10.95 20.21 11.31
CA PRO A 66 11.50 19.23 12.26
C PRO A 66 10.44 18.40 12.99
N GLU A 67 9.22 18.91 13.12
CA GLU A 67 8.11 18.20 13.77
C GLU A 67 7.35 17.25 12.82
N ARG A 68 7.63 17.31 11.51
CA ARG A 68 6.98 16.42 10.53
C ARG A 68 7.73 15.09 10.47
N LYS A 69 6.96 14.01 10.27
CA LYS A 69 7.54 12.69 10.00
C LYS A 69 8.35 12.70 8.71
N GLU A 70 9.36 11.84 8.67
CA GLU A 70 10.19 11.63 7.49
C GLU A 70 9.38 11.11 6.31
N LEU A 71 9.85 11.44 5.10
CA LEU A 71 9.22 11.04 3.85
C LEU A 71 9.84 9.74 3.33
N LEU A 72 9.02 8.85 2.77
CA LEU A 72 9.50 7.66 2.07
C LEU A 72 10.09 8.07 0.71
N LEU A 73 11.39 8.33 0.66
CA LEU A 73 12.06 8.83 -0.54
C LEU A 73 12.88 7.76 -1.26
N CYS A 74 13.79 7.10 -0.55
CA CYS A 74 14.75 6.15 -1.14
C CYS A 74 14.73 4.79 -0.43
N PRO A 75 13.61 4.04 -0.47
CA PRO A 75 13.61 2.69 0.09
C PRO A 75 14.49 1.74 -0.71
N ARG A 76 14.85 0.62 -0.08
CA ARG A 76 15.60 -0.46 -0.71
C ARG A 76 14.66 -1.42 -1.44
N ASN A 77 15.05 -1.83 -2.63
CA ASN A 77 14.33 -2.86 -3.38
C ASN A 77 14.73 -4.28 -2.92
N GLU A 78 14.19 -5.29 -3.60
CA GLU A 78 14.46 -6.72 -3.40
C GLU A 78 15.94 -7.11 -3.59
N CYS A 79 16.73 -6.32 -4.31
CA CYS A 79 18.18 -6.49 -4.40
C CYS A 79 18.97 -5.72 -3.32
N GLY A 80 18.29 -5.05 -2.38
CA GLY A 80 18.91 -4.21 -1.36
C GLY A 80 19.46 -2.88 -1.89
N VAL A 81 19.12 -2.48 -3.11
CA VAL A 81 19.58 -1.23 -3.73
C VAL A 81 18.58 -0.12 -3.43
N GLU A 82 19.09 1.03 -2.97
CA GLU A 82 18.27 2.23 -2.76
C GLU A 82 17.83 2.80 -4.11
N LYS A 83 16.51 2.92 -4.27
CA LYS A 83 15.85 3.46 -5.45
C LYS A 83 14.92 4.59 -5.01
N PHE A 84 14.84 5.64 -5.83
CA PHE A 84 13.86 6.69 -5.58
C PHE A 84 12.45 6.11 -5.72
N ILE A 85 11.57 6.35 -4.76
CA ILE A 85 10.25 5.70 -4.71
C ILE A 85 9.44 5.91 -5.99
N CYS A 86 9.56 7.05 -6.66
CA CYS A 86 8.80 7.28 -7.89
C CYS A 86 9.30 6.43 -9.08
N THR A 87 10.51 5.86 -9.03
CA THR A 87 11.02 4.99 -10.10
C THR A 87 10.54 3.54 -9.95
N THR A 88 9.90 3.18 -8.82
CA THR A 88 9.30 1.85 -8.62
C THR A 88 7.99 1.69 -9.40
N ILE A 89 7.27 2.79 -9.63
CA ILE A 89 6.05 2.80 -10.44
C ILE A 89 6.45 2.73 -11.92
N ARG A 90 6.46 1.51 -12.47
CA ARG A 90 6.67 1.27 -13.90
C ARG A 90 5.34 1.00 -14.59
N PRO A 91 5.00 1.67 -15.70
CA PRO A 91 3.78 1.35 -16.44
C PRO A 91 3.79 -0.12 -16.90
N THR A 92 2.80 -0.90 -16.47
CA THR A 92 2.68 -2.33 -16.80
C THR A 92 1.35 -2.58 -17.48
N GLN A 93 1.37 -3.02 -18.74
CA GLN A 93 0.15 -3.39 -19.47
C GLN A 93 0.08 -4.92 -19.59
N LEU A 94 -1.05 -5.48 -19.16
CA LEU A 94 -1.35 -6.90 -19.33
C LEU A 94 -2.21 -7.11 -20.59
N GLU A 95 -2.15 -8.30 -21.19
CA GLU A 95 -2.91 -8.65 -22.39
C GLU A 95 -4.39 -8.98 -22.12
N TYR A 96 -4.85 -8.78 -20.87
CA TYR A 96 -6.22 -9.02 -20.43
C TYR A 96 -7.03 -7.74 -20.51
N ASN A 97 -7.97 -7.67 -21.46
CA ASN A 97 -8.83 -6.50 -21.66
C ASN A 97 -9.75 -6.25 -20.46
N GLU A 98 -10.03 -7.27 -19.66
CA GLU A 98 -10.82 -7.15 -18.44
C GLU A 98 -10.14 -6.23 -17.41
N LEU A 99 -8.82 -6.13 -17.43
CA LEU A 99 -8.05 -5.31 -16.49
C LEU A 99 -7.87 -3.86 -16.96
N TYR A 100 -8.51 -3.48 -18.07
CA TYR A 100 -8.42 -2.10 -18.59
C TYR A 100 -9.42 -1.16 -17.91
N ASP A 101 -10.44 -1.71 -17.26
CA ASP A 101 -11.35 -0.91 -16.44
C ASP A 101 -10.80 -0.72 -15.02
N LEU A 102 -11.01 0.48 -14.47
CA LEU A 102 -10.54 0.86 -13.14
C LEU A 102 -11.08 -0.07 -12.04
N GLU A 103 -12.37 -0.39 -12.08
CA GLU A 103 -13.03 -1.20 -11.05
C GLU A 103 -12.55 -2.64 -11.12
N ALA A 104 -12.47 -3.20 -12.34
CA ALA A 104 -11.96 -4.55 -12.54
C ALA A 104 -10.49 -4.69 -12.14
N CYS A 105 -9.64 -3.72 -12.45
CA CYS A 105 -8.24 -3.71 -12.03
C CYS A 105 -8.10 -3.61 -10.50
N ALA A 106 -8.90 -2.77 -9.84
CA ALA A 106 -8.88 -2.63 -8.39
C ALA A 106 -9.35 -3.92 -7.70
N THR A 107 -10.42 -4.54 -8.20
CA THR A 107 -10.92 -5.83 -7.71
C THR A 107 -9.88 -6.93 -7.91
N PHE A 108 -9.21 -6.98 -9.06
CA PHE A 108 -8.12 -7.92 -9.31
C PHE A 108 -7.02 -7.81 -8.25
N VAL A 109 -6.52 -6.60 -7.98
CA VAL A 109 -5.48 -6.36 -6.98
C VAL A 109 -5.96 -6.70 -5.56
N ALA A 110 -7.24 -6.44 -5.24
CA ALA A 110 -7.82 -6.76 -3.95
C ALA A 110 -7.93 -8.28 -3.72
N GLU A 111 -8.38 -9.03 -4.73
CA GLU A 111 -8.67 -10.46 -4.62
C GLU A 111 -7.45 -11.36 -4.86
N HIS A 112 -6.53 -10.98 -5.75
CA HIS A 112 -5.43 -11.85 -6.21
C HIS A 112 -4.09 -11.58 -5.53
N ILE A 113 -3.99 -10.51 -4.75
CA ILE A 113 -2.81 -10.21 -3.94
C ILE A 113 -3.25 -10.30 -2.48
N GLN A 114 -2.66 -11.19 -1.70
CA GLN A 114 -2.93 -11.30 -0.29
C GLN A 114 -2.38 -10.08 0.45
N TYR A 115 -3.18 -9.54 1.37
CA TYR A 115 -2.75 -8.43 2.21
C TYR A 115 -1.85 -8.93 3.36
N GLU A 116 -0.71 -8.27 3.53
CA GLU A 116 0.20 -8.44 4.65
C GLU A 116 0.33 -7.10 5.38
N SER A 117 0.04 -7.07 6.68
CA SER A 117 0.18 -5.84 7.47
C SER A 117 1.64 -5.46 7.63
N LEU A 118 1.90 -4.14 7.67
CA LEU A 118 3.20 -3.61 8.06
C LEU A 118 3.59 -4.12 9.45
N ALA A 119 4.90 -4.30 9.65
CA ALA A 119 5.47 -4.72 10.91
C ALA A 119 5.18 -3.76 12.06
N ASP A 120 5.41 -2.47 11.79
CA ASP A 120 4.98 -1.36 12.60
C ASP A 120 4.05 -0.49 11.75
N PRO A 121 2.78 -0.29 12.15
CA PRO A 121 1.82 0.52 11.39
C PRO A 121 2.12 2.03 11.42
N VAL A 122 3.04 2.49 12.26
CA VAL A 122 3.37 3.91 12.48
C VAL A 122 4.65 4.32 11.77
N VAL A 123 5.54 3.37 11.48
CA VAL A 123 6.84 3.57 10.83
C VAL A 123 6.75 3.23 9.34
N LEU A 124 7.49 3.97 8.52
CA LEU A 124 7.57 3.71 7.08
C LEU A 124 8.50 2.52 6.80
N PRO A 125 8.17 1.65 5.83
CA PRO A 125 9.00 0.49 5.55
C PRO A 125 10.33 0.92 4.92
N MET A 126 11.43 0.30 5.37
CA MET A 126 12.75 0.49 4.75
C MET A 126 12.85 -0.17 3.37
N TYR A 127 12.00 -1.17 3.12
CA TYR A 127 12.02 -2.00 1.92
C TYR A 127 10.71 -1.87 1.14
N VAL A 128 10.82 -1.52 -0.13
CA VAL A 128 9.70 -1.48 -1.08
C VAL A 128 10.07 -2.32 -2.30
N PRO A 129 9.49 -3.53 -2.45
CA PRO A 129 9.71 -4.36 -3.61
C PRO A 129 9.13 -3.74 -4.88
N SER A 130 9.64 -4.15 -6.04
CA SER A 130 9.06 -3.78 -7.32
C SER A 130 7.64 -4.34 -7.50
N PRO A 131 6.79 -3.69 -8.32
CA PRO A 131 5.46 -4.22 -8.65
C PRO A 131 5.54 -5.62 -9.30
N THR A 132 6.63 -5.91 -10.02
CA THR A 132 6.87 -7.24 -10.62
C THR A 132 7.03 -8.32 -9.55
N SER A 133 7.83 -8.06 -8.50
CA SER A 133 8.02 -9.03 -7.41
C SER A 133 6.74 -9.24 -6.61
N VAL A 134 5.98 -8.17 -6.35
CA VAL A 134 4.70 -8.26 -5.64
C VAL A 134 3.69 -9.09 -6.43
N LEU A 135 3.62 -8.92 -7.76
CA LEU A 135 2.78 -9.74 -8.64
C LEU A 135 3.20 -11.21 -8.64
N GLN A 136 4.50 -11.50 -8.61
CA GLN A 136 5.01 -12.89 -8.54
C GLN A 136 4.69 -13.56 -7.21
N TRP A 137 4.86 -12.85 -6.10
CA TRP A 137 4.60 -13.39 -4.76
C TRP A 137 3.12 -13.45 -4.43
N GLN A 138 2.30 -12.62 -5.08
CA GLN A 138 0.88 -12.43 -4.79
C GLN A 138 0.62 -12.08 -3.31
N ILE A 139 1.55 -11.41 -2.64
CA ILE A 139 1.47 -11.00 -1.23
C ILE A 139 2.17 -9.65 -1.09
N GLY A 140 1.53 -8.68 -0.44
CA GLY A 140 2.16 -7.39 -0.14
C GLY A 140 1.32 -6.51 0.80
N ASP A 141 1.94 -5.43 1.26
CA ASP A 141 1.30 -4.44 2.13
C ASP A 141 0.47 -3.39 1.37
N CYS A 142 -0.05 -2.39 2.09
CA CYS A 142 -0.86 -1.33 1.49
C CYS A 142 -0.09 -0.46 0.49
N ILE A 143 1.21 -0.25 0.70
CA ILE A 143 2.07 0.50 -0.21
C ILE A 143 2.34 -0.35 -1.46
N ASP A 144 2.71 -1.61 -1.27
CA ASP A 144 2.98 -2.56 -2.36
C ASP A 144 1.77 -2.69 -3.29
N LYS A 145 0.58 -2.92 -2.72
CA LYS A 145 -0.68 -3.03 -3.48
C LYS A 145 -1.02 -1.74 -4.22
N SER A 146 -0.82 -0.59 -3.59
CA SER A 146 -1.07 0.71 -4.23
C SER A 146 -0.12 0.96 -5.40
N ILE A 147 1.15 0.58 -5.27
CA ILE A 147 2.15 0.68 -6.35
C ILE A 147 1.78 -0.25 -7.50
N VAL A 148 1.37 -1.49 -7.23
CA VAL A 148 0.91 -2.43 -8.28
C VAL A 148 -0.32 -1.88 -9.01
N LEU A 149 -1.32 -1.39 -8.27
CA LEU A 149 -2.53 -0.83 -8.88
C LEU A 149 -2.20 0.38 -9.75
N ALA A 150 -1.41 1.33 -9.25
CA ALA A 150 -1.00 2.49 -10.03
C ALA A 150 -0.18 2.09 -11.27
N SER A 151 0.74 1.13 -11.13
CA SER A 151 1.54 0.58 -12.23
C SER A 151 0.67 0.02 -13.36
N LEU A 152 -0.39 -0.73 -13.02
CA LEU A 152 -1.33 -1.29 -13.99
C LEU A 152 -2.18 -0.20 -14.66
N LEU A 153 -2.75 0.71 -13.86
CA LEU A 153 -3.60 1.79 -14.37
C LEU A 153 -2.86 2.73 -15.31
N ILE A 154 -1.63 3.12 -14.95
CA ILE A 154 -0.77 3.95 -15.82
C ILE A 154 -0.42 3.20 -17.11
N GLY A 155 -0.22 1.88 -17.03
CA GLY A 155 0.01 1.03 -18.20
C GLY A 155 -1.13 1.05 -19.23
N VAL A 156 -2.38 1.20 -18.77
CA VAL A 156 -3.58 1.30 -19.62
C VAL A 156 -3.85 2.75 -20.09
N GLY A 157 -3.18 3.73 -19.48
CA GLY A 157 -3.28 5.15 -19.85
C GLY A 157 -4.06 6.02 -18.88
N TYR A 158 -4.38 5.53 -17.68
CA TYR A 158 -4.93 6.36 -16.61
C TYR A 158 -3.85 7.23 -15.96
N ASP A 159 -4.25 8.43 -15.54
CA ASP A 159 -3.42 9.27 -14.69
C ASP A 159 -3.64 8.86 -13.22
N ALA A 160 -2.73 8.03 -12.70
CA ALA A 160 -2.80 7.49 -11.35
C ALA A 160 -1.53 7.82 -10.57
N TYR A 161 -1.69 8.05 -9.26
CA TYR A 161 -0.61 8.37 -8.34
C TYR A 161 -0.83 7.66 -7.00
N VAL A 162 0.27 7.37 -6.30
CA VAL A 162 0.23 6.77 -4.96
C VAL A 162 0.46 7.85 -3.93
N VAL A 163 -0.41 7.91 -2.91
CA VAL A 163 -0.26 8.80 -1.76
C VAL A 163 -0.06 7.95 -0.51
N ILE A 164 0.94 8.33 0.29
CA ILE A 164 1.23 7.70 1.56
C ILE A 164 0.77 8.62 2.68
N GLY A 165 -0.01 8.08 3.62
CA GLY A 165 -0.57 8.82 4.73
C GLY A 165 -0.93 7.88 5.89
N TYR A 166 -1.57 8.44 6.90
CA TYR A 166 -2.01 7.70 8.09
C TYR A 166 -3.53 7.70 8.17
N ALA A 167 -4.08 6.57 8.60
CA ALA A 167 -5.49 6.41 8.92
C ALA A 167 -5.62 5.77 10.31
N ASP A 168 -6.82 5.86 10.88
CA ASP A 168 -7.15 5.22 12.15
C ASP A 168 -7.09 3.69 12.03
N GLN A 169 -6.81 3.02 13.15
CA GLN A 169 -6.66 1.57 13.18
C GLN A 169 -7.94 0.85 12.72
N THR A 170 -9.12 1.39 13.05
CA THR A 170 -10.39 0.79 12.65
C THR A 170 -10.56 0.79 11.14
N THR A 171 -10.20 1.87 10.45
CA THR A 171 -10.16 1.94 8.99
C THR A 171 -9.11 0.99 8.40
N CYS A 172 -7.88 0.99 8.92
CA CYS A 172 -6.79 0.15 8.40
C CYS A 172 -7.04 -1.36 8.53
N LEU A 173 -7.76 -1.78 9.58
CA LEU A 173 -8.08 -3.19 9.83
C LEU A 173 -9.45 -3.61 9.29
N ALA A 174 -10.17 -2.69 8.61
CA ALA A 174 -11.57 -2.88 8.23
C ALA A 174 -12.41 -3.44 9.40
N ASP A 175 -12.24 -2.85 10.58
CA ASP A 175 -12.90 -3.31 11.80
C ASP A 175 -14.39 -2.93 11.78
N GLU A 176 -15.23 -3.90 11.41
CA GLU A 176 -16.69 -3.77 11.37
C GLU A 176 -17.37 -4.15 12.70
N THR A 177 -16.65 -4.34 13.80
CA THR A 177 -17.26 -4.72 15.10
C THR A 177 -18.27 -3.71 15.64
N LYS A 178 -18.18 -2.46 15.17
CA LYS A 178 -19.10 -1.37 15.52
C LYS A 178 -20.14 -1.08 14.42
N SER A 179 -20.11 -1.81 13.32
CA SER A 179 -21.06 -1.64 12.22
C SER A 179 -22.40 -2.24 12.61
N GLU A 180 -23.49 -1.54 12.28
CA GLU A 180 -24.83 -2.07 12.50
C GLU A 180 -25.05 -3.28 11.57
N LEU A 181 -25.41 -4.42 12.16
CA LEU A 181 -25.73 -5.62 11.39
C LEU A 181 -26.88 -5.32 10.41
N PRO A 182 -26.75 -5.68 9.12
CA PRO A 182 -27.88 -5.65 8.20
C PRO A 182 -29.01 -6.50 8.79
N ALA A 183 -30.19 -5.90 9.02
CA ALA A 183 -31.30 -6.61 9.63
C ALA A 183 -31.61 -7.89 8.86
N LEU A 184 -31.36 -9.05 9.46
CA LEU A 184 -31.77 -10.34 8.90
C LEU A 184 -33.30 -10.39 8.82
N GLY A 185 -33.84 -10.07 7.65
CA GLY A 185 -35.20 -10.42 7.25
C GLY A 185 -36.33 -9.76 8.05
N ALA A 186 -36.55 -8.45 7.85
CA ALA A 186 -37.89 -7.88 8.02
C ALA A 186 -38.79 -8.13 6.79
N ASN A 187 -38.80 -9.37 6.28
CA ASN A 187 -39.84 -9.86 5.36
C ASN A 187 -40.62 -10.99 6.04
N GLY A 188 -41.10 -10.70 7.25
CA GLY A 188 -42.14 -11.45 7.93
C GLY A 188 -43.51 -11.08 7.36
N ASN A 189 -43.90 -11.77 6.29
CA ASN A 189 -45.24 -11.75 5.72
C ASN A 189 -46.27 -12.10 6.82
N GLY A 190 -46.96 -11.09 7.35
CA GLY A 190 -47.71 -11.23 8.61
C GLY A 190 -48.90 -10.29 8.76
N LYS A 191 -49.68 -10.05 7.70
CA LYS A 191 -51.08 -9.60 7.83
C LYS A 191 -51.97 -10.36 6.86
N ARG A 192 -52.46 -11.52 7.33
CA ARG A 192 -53.61 -12.23 6.78
C ARG A 192 -54.89 -11.47 7.16
N ASN A 193 -55.58 -11.01 6.11
CA ASN A 193 -57.03 -10.88 5.87
C ASN A 193 -57.96 -10.24 6.91
N GLY A 194 -58.73 -9.27 6.42
CA GLY A 194 -60.04 -8.92 6.99
C GLY A 194 -60.66 -7.64 6.42
N ALA A 195 -61.06 -7.61 5.14
CA ALA A 195 -62.05 -6.63 4.66
C ALA A 195 -62.92 -7.25 3.56
N VAL A 196 -64.13 -7.61 3.96
CA VAL A 196 -65.22 -8.17 3.19
C VAL A 196 -65.79 -7.11 2.22
N ARG A 197 -66.21 -7.57 1.04
CA ARG A 197 -67.00 -6.84 0.04
C ARG A 197 -68.31 -6.27 0.61
N GLY A 198 -68.62 -5.05 0.18
CA GLY A 198 -69.95 -4.42 0.18
C GLY A 198 -69.72 -2.91 0.10
N GLY A 199 -70.09 -2.15 -0.93
CA GLY A 199 -71.26 -2.23 -1.80
C GLY A 199 -72.13 -0.99 -1.52
N GLY A 200 -72.25 -0.08 -2.48
CA GLY A 200 -73.37 0.86 -2.59
C GLY A 200 -73.07 2.37 -2.47
N GLY A 201 -73.60 3.12 -3.45
CA GLY A 201 -74.04 4.55 -3.38
C GLY A 201 -72.97 5.58 -3.73
N ASP A 202 -73.06 6.35 -4.84
CA ASP A 202 -73.97 7.49 -5.09
C ASP A 202 -73.57 8.69 -4.18
N ASP A 203 -73.31 9.93 -4.58
CA ASP A 203 -73.77 10.78 -5.71
C ASP A 203 -72.76 11.94 -5.96
N ASP A 204 -72.81 12.45 -7.19
CA ASP A 204 -72.50 13.81 -7.73
C ASP A 204 -71.17 14.55 -7.41
#